data_AF-A0A437DG33-F1
#
_entry.id   AF-A0A437DG33-F1
#
_cell.length_a   1.000
_cell.length_b   1.000
_cell.length_c   1.000
_cell.angle_alpha   90.00
_cell.angle_beta   90.00
_cell.angle_gamma   90.00
#
_symmetry.space_group_name_H-M   'P 1'
#
loop_
_entity.id
_entity.type
_entity.pdbx_description
1 polymer ?
#
loop_
_entity_poly.entity_id
_entity_poly.type
_entity_poly.pdbx_seq_one_letter_code
_entity_poly.pdbx_strand_id
1 'polypeptide(L)'
;MATDGETTNQWKTTVIISSSIQNHESCRILSTQQHRIRFSDRITSGAFIFPLSGTAFLFVELQELAENSEELELMDRIKNFVEIHRNCFLLLFAPLNEPKELQTLKVIQNRFFGSNLKILTVRNYAEMVKGMLMIVKATSKPHMDSIRDRNASG
;
A
#
# COMPACT_ATOMS: atom_id res chain seq x y z
N MET A 1 12.75 -11.31 -42.57
CA MET A 1 11.93 -11.84 -41.48
C MET A 1 12.10 -10.90 -40.31
N ALA A 2 11.10 -10.08 -40.01
CA ALA A 2 11.17 -9.11 -38.92
C ALA A 2 11.00 -9.86 -37.60
N THR A 3 11.98 -9.72 -36.70
CA THR A 3 11.87 -10.16 -35.31
C THR A 3 10.99 -9.15 -34.59
N ASP A 4 9.74 -9.54 -34.34
CA ASP A 4 8.82 -8.76 -33.51
C ASP A 4 9.34 -8.81 -32.07
N GLY A 5 10.06 -7.76 -31.69
CA GLY A 5 10.52 -7.56 -30.33
C GLY A 5 9.33 -7.19 -29.47
N GLU A 6 8.60 -8.19 -28.99
CA GLU A 6 7.50 -8.03 -28.06
C GLU A 6 8.06 -7.52 -26.72
N THR A 7 8.25 -6.19 -26.63
CA THR A 7 8.55 -5.53 -25.36
C THR A 7 7.32 -5.74 -24.49
N THR A 8 7.38 -6.74 -23.60
CA THR A 8 6.40 -6.92 -22.54
C THR A 8 6.27 -5.58 -21.80
N ASN A 9 5.17 -4.89 -22.04
CA ASN A 9 5.00 -3.52 -21.58
C ASN A 9 4.84 -3.58 -20.05
N GLN A 10 5.94 -3.34 -19.32
CA GLN A 10 5.96 -3.50 -17.87
C GLN A 10 4.98 -2.50 -17.25
N TRP A 11 3.93 -3.00 -16.59
CA TRP A 11 2.89 -2.17 -15.98
C TRP A 11 3.50 -1.16 -15.00
N LYS A 12 3.20 0.13 -15.20
CA LYS A 12 3.63 1.23 -14.34
C LYS A 12 2.43 1.90 -13.67
N THR A 13 2.69 2.57 -12.56
CA THR A 13 1.68 3.34 -11.81
C THR A 13 2.36 4.51 -11.11
N THR A 14 1.55 5.43 -10.59
CA THR A 14 2.01 6.52 -9.72
C THR A 14 1.63 6.22 -8.28
N VAL A 15 2.58 6.42 -7.37
CA VAL A 15 2.40 6.30 -5.92
C VAL A 15 2.79 7.61 -5.24
N ILE A 16 1.96 8.06 -4.30
CA ILE A 16 2.26 9.16 -3.38
C ILE A 16 2.65 8.53 -2.06
N ILE A 17 3.85 8.83 -1.57
CA ILE A 17 4.44 8.22 -0.37
C ILE A 17 4.64 9.29 0.69
N SER A 18 4.37 8.96 1.95
CA SER A 18 4.67 9.86 3.06
C SER A 18 6.15 10.20 3.09
N SER A 19 6.49 11.48 3.23
CA SER A 19 7.87 11.93 3.35
C SER A 19 8.60 11.30 4.55
N SER A 20 7.86 10.83 5.57
CA SER A 20 8.44 10.14 6.73
C SER A 20 9.18 8.84 6.40
N ILE A 21 8.89 8.23 5.26
CA ILE A 21 9.51 6.97 4.81
C ILE A 21 10.22 7.11 3.45
N GLN A 22 10.63 8.33 3.08
CA GLN A 22 11.24 8.60 1.77
C GLN A 22 12.55 7.82 1.52
N ASN A 23 13.31 7.52 2.58
CA ASN A 23 14.58 6.79 2.52
C ASN A 23 14.41 5.28 2.74
N HIS A 24 13.17 4.80 2.85
CA HIS A 24 12.86 3.40 3.15
C HIS A 24 13.12 2.49 1.93
N GLU A 25 13.48 1.22 2.16
CA GLU A 25 13.87 0.27 1.11
C GLU A 25 12.75 0.04 0.07
N SER A 26 11.49 0.12 0.48
CA SER A 26 10.35 0.04 -0.44
C SER A 26 10.37 1.11 -1.54
N CYS A 27 10.84 2.32 -1.24
CA CYS A 27 10.99 3.41 -2.22
C CYS A 27 12.04 3.07 -3.27
N ARG A 28 13.13 2.39 -2.87
CA ARG A 28 14.19 1.93 -3.78
C ARG A 28 13.69 0.82 -4.70
N ILE A 29 12.92 -0.13 -4.17
CA ILE A 29 12.32 -1.22 -4.94
C ILE A 29 11.33 -0.65 -5.98
N LEU A 30 10.43 0.25 -5.56
CA LEU A 30 9.47 0.93 -6.44
C LEU A 30 10.17 1.74 -7.54
N SER A 31 11.24 2.45 -7.20
CA SER A 31 12.05 3.23 -8.16
C SER A 31 12.76 2.32 -9.17
N THR A 32 13.33 1.21 -8.72
CA THR A 32 14.02 0.24 -9.58
C THR A 32 13.06 -0.40 -10.59
N GLN A 33 11.80 -0.60 -10.19
CA GLN A 33 10.72 -1.04 -11.07
C GLN A 33 10.13 0.10 -11.93
N GLN A 34 10.73 1.30 -11.91
CA GLN A 34 10.36 2.50 -12.66
C GLN A 34 8.90 2.95 -12.45
N HIS A 35 8.35 2.73 -11.26
CA HIS A 35 7.10 3.38 -10.86
C HIS A 35 7.34 4.86 -10.57
N ARG A 36 6.33 5.71 -10.82
CA ARG A 36 6.45 7.14 -10.55
C ARG A 36 6.19 7.41 -9.07
N ILE A 37 7.19 7.85 -8.33
CA ILE A 37 7.09 8.20 -6.92
C ILE A 37 6.90 9.71 -6.75
N ARG A 38 6.00 10.11 -5.85
CA ARG A 38 5.87 11.48 -5.35
C ARG A 38 5.87 11.43 -3.82
N PHE A 39 6.56 12.37 -3.18
CA PHE A 39 6.54 12.48 -1.72
C PHE A 39 5.57 13.56 -1.26
N SER A 40 4.99 13.39 -0.07
CA SER A 40 4.08 14.35 0.55
C SER A 40 4.18 14.30 2.07
N ASP A 41 4.25 15.47 2.70
CA ASP A 41 4.20 15.68 4.15
C ASP A 41 2.77 15.79 4.69
N ARG A 42 1.77 15.93 3.79
CA ARG A 42 0.35 16.14 4.16
C ARG A 42 -0.46 14.86 4.32
N ILE A 43 0.15 13.70 4.13
CA ILE A 43 -0.53 12.40 4.23
C ILE A 43 -0.06 11.66 5.48
N THR A 44 -0.85 10.69 5.92
CA THR A 44 -0.53 9.92 7.14
C THR A 44 0.89 9.35 7.08
N SER A 45 1.63 9.49 8.19
CA SER A 45 2.99 8.94 8.28
C SER A 45 2.99 7.44 7.95
N GLY A 46 3.93 6.99 7.11
CA GLY A 46 4.01 5.61 6.63
C GLY A 46 3.03 5.25 5.50
N ALA A 47 2.26 6.21 4.97
CA ALA A 47 1.27 5.92 3.93
C ALA A 47 1.86 5.81 2.52
N PHE A 48 1.22 4.95 1.72
CA PHE A 48 1.37 4.83 0.27
C PHE A 48 -0.01 4.96 -0.37
N ILE A 49 -0.20 5.93 -1.24
CA ILE A 49 -1.48 6.19 -1.91
C ILE A 49 -1.28 5.97 -3.40
N PHE A 50 -2.14 5.14 -4.01
CA PHE A 50 -2.17 4.89 -5.44
C PHE A 50 -3.39 5.57 -6.05
N PRO A 51 -3.26 6.80 -6.60
CA PRO A 51 -4.42 7.60 -6.99
C PRO A 51 -5.27 6.94 -8.08
N LEU A 52 -4.64 6.20 -9.00
CA LEU A 52 -5.33 5.56 -10.13
C LEU A 52 -6.22 4.38 -9.72
N SER A 53 -5.83 3.62 -8.68
CA SER A 53 -6.64 2.52 -8.15
C SER A 53 -7.57 2.96 -7.03
N GLY A 54 -7.36 4.15 -6.44
CA GLY A 54 -8.05 4.57 -5.22
C GLY A 54 -7.67 3.74 -3.99
N THR A 55 -6.57 2.98 -4.06
CA THR A 55 -6.10 2.11 -2.99
C THR A 55 -5.01 2.79 -2.18
N ALA A 56 -5.11 2.70 -0.85
CA ALA A 56 -4.11 3.23 0.07
C ALA A 56 -3.57 2.14 1.00
N PHE A 57 -2.31 2.26 1.39
CA PHE A 57 -1.65 1.38 2.35
C PHE A 57 -1.04 2.22 3.47
N LEU A 58 -1.10 1.74 4.70
CA LEU A 58 -0.38 2.29 5.85
C LEU A 58 0.64 1.26 6.31
N PHE A 59 1.93 1.61 6.27
CA PHE A 59 3.01 0.76 6.76
C PHE A 59 3.28 0.97 8.24
N VAL A 60 3.42 -0.13 8.97
CA VAL A 60 3.70 -0.16 10.40
C VAL A 60 4.72 -1.26 10.67
N GLU A 61 5.82 -0.89 11.29
CA GLU A 61 6.83 -1.81 11.80
C GLU A 61 6.58 -2.07 13.29
N LEU A 62 6.34 -3.33 13.65
CA LEU A 62 5.97 -3.69 15.02
C LEU A 62 7.14 -3.75 16.00
N GLN A 63 8.36 -3.92 15.48
CA GLN A 63 9.57 -3.96 16.29
C GLN A 63 9.87 -2.62 16.98
N GLU A 64 9.38 -1.51 16.43
CA GLU A 64 9.55 -0.17 16.99
C GLU A 64 8.53 0.17 18.08
N LEU A 65 7.51 -0.67 18.29
CA LEU A 65 6.43 -0.41 19.24
C LEU A 65 6.84 -0.91 20.63
N ALA A 66 7.62 -0.12 21.36
CA ALA A 66 8.15 -0.47 22.68
C ALA A 66 7.20 -0.08 23.82
N GLU A 67 6.43 1.01 23.67
CA GLU A 67 5.68 1.65 24.75
C GLU A 67 4.17 1.72 24.51
N ASN A 68 3.38 1.72 25.59
CA ASN A 68 1.91 1.85 25.53
C ASN A 68 1.46 3.20 24.92
N SER A 69 2.26 4.25 25.06
CA SER A 69 2.04 5.57 24.43
C SER A 69 2.08 5.48 22.91
N GLU A 70 3.06 4.76 22.38
CA GLU A 70 3.23 4.51 20.94
C GLU A 70 2.09 3.64 20.40
N GLU A 71 1.59 2.68 21.20
CA GLU A 71 0.40 1.90 20.82
C GLU A 71 -0.83 2.78 20.67
N LEU A 72 -1.05 3.76 21.57
CA LEU A 72 -2.17 4.70 21.46
C LEU A 72 -2.04 5.59 20.22
N GLU A 73 -0.86 6.16 19.99
CA GLU A 73 -0.59 6.98 18.80
C GLU A 73 -0.79 6.18 17.51
N LEU A 74 -0.32 4.94 17.47
CA LEU A 74 -0.52 4.03 16.36
C LEU A 74 -2.01 3.83 16.08
N MET A 75 -2.82 3.60 17.11
CA MET A 75 -4.25 3.34 16.94
C MET A 75 -4.99 4.58 16.43
N ASP A 76 -4.65 5.77 16.92
CA ASP A 76 -5.23 7.02 16.42
C ASP A 76 -4.80 7.29 14.97
N ARG A 77 -3.55 6.98 14.63
CA ARG A 77 -3.05 7.05 13.25
C ARG A 77 -3.80 6.11 12.32
N ILE A 78 -4.02 4.85 12.73
CA ILE A 78 -4.80 3.86 11.95
C ILE A 78 -6.24 4.35 11.81
N LYS A 79 -6.87 4.86 12.87
CA LYS A 79 -8.24 5.38 12.84
C LYS A 79 -8.38 6.51 11.81
N ASN A 80 -7.53 7.53 11.88
CA ASN A 80 -7.54 8.64 10.92
C ASN A 80 -7.36 8.15 9.47
N PHE A 81 -6.46 7.19 9.26
CA PHE A 81 -6.23 6.60 7.95
C PHE A 81 -7.46 5.86 7.40
N VAL A 82 -8.14 5.08 8.25
CA VAL A 82 -9.37 4.34 7.91
C VAL A 82 -10.51 5.29 7.53
N GLU A 83 -10.65 6.41 8.24
CA GLU A 83 -11.68 7.43 7.97
C GLU A 83 -11.47 8.14 6.62
N ILE A 84 -10.21 8.39 6.23
CA ILE A 84 -9.87 9.09 4.98
C ILE A 84 -9.99 8.17 3.75
N HIS A 85 -9.64 6.89 3.88
CA HIS A 85 -9.46 6.00 2.75
C HIS A 85 -10.49 4.85 2.71
N ARG A 86 -11.35 4.86 1.68
CA ARG A 86 -12.38 3.82 1.47
C ARG A 86 -11.81 2.42 1.19
N ASN A 87 -10.77 2.32 0.37
CA ASN A 87 -10.10 1.05 0.07
C ASN A 87 -8.68 1.08 0.65
N CYS A 88 -8.55 0.64 1.90
CA CYS A 88 -7.32 0.79 2.66
C CYS A 88 -6.82 -0.53 3.22
N PHE A 89 -5.50 -0.61 3.35
CA PHE A 89 -4.79 -1.78 3.85
C PHE A 89 -3.75 -1.36 4.89
N LEU A 90 -3.66 -2.09 5.99
CA LEU A 90 -2.55 -2.01 6.92
C LEU A 90 -1.47 -3.02 6.50
N LEU A 91 -0.26 -2.56 6.25
CA LEU A 91 0.92 -3.39 6.02
C LEU A 91 1.67 -3.52 7.34
N LEU A 92 1.55 -4.68 7.95
CA LEU A 92 2.13 -4.98 9.25
C LEU A 92 3.43 -5.75 9.07
N PHE A 93 4.57 -5.09 9.29
CA PHE A 93 5.88 -5.71 9.19
C PHE A 93 6.18 -6.51 10.46
N ALA A 94 6.18 -7.82 10.31
CA ALA A 94 6.32 -8.81 11.39
C ALA A 94 7.21 -9.97 10.90
N PRO A 95 8.54 -9.78 10.82
CA PRO A 95 9.44 -10.76 10.22
C PRO A 95 9.55 -12.04 11.06
N LEU A 96 9.39 -11.96 12.38
CA LEU A 96 9.64 -13.06 13.31
C LEU A 96 8.36 -13.71 13.88
N ASN A 97 7.20 -13.06 13.71
CA ASN A 97 5.91 -13.47 14.31
C ASN A 97 6.04 -13.71 15.82
N GLU A 98 6.75 -12.81 16.50
CA GLU A 98 6.93 -12.92 17.94
C GLU A 98 5.59 -12.78 18.67
N PRO A 99 5.47 -13.30 19.91
CA PRO A 99 4.23 -13.19 20.68
C PRO A 99 3.72 -11.75 20.77
N LYS A 100 4.62 -10.77 20.91
CA LYS A 100 4.27 -9.34 20.95
C LYS A 100 3.62 -8.90 19.63
N GLU A 101 4.20 -9.26 18.50
CA GLU A 101 3.66 -8.92 17.17
C GLU A 101 2.25 -9.48 16.96
N LEU A 102 2.04 -10.73 17.40
CA LEU A 102 0.74 -11.38 17.33
C LEU A 102 -0.30 -10.75 18.28
N GLN A 103 0.12 -10.34 19.48
CA GLN A 103 -0.75 -9.61 20.40
C GLN A 103 -1.17 -8.26 19.80
N THR A 104 -0.23 -7.47 19.28
CA THR A 104 -0.55 -6.18 18.65
C THR A 104 -1.48 -6.38 17.45
N LEU A 105 -1.22 -7.37 16.60
CA LEU A 105 -2.13 -7.73 15.51
C LEU A 105 -3.55 -8.03 16.01
N LYS A 106 -3.68 -8.82 17.08
CA LYS A 106 -4.99 -9.15 17.69
C LYS A 106 -5.69 -7.91 18.24
N VAL A 107 -4.96 -7.00 18.89
CA VAL A 107 -5.52 -5.74 19.40
C VAL A 107 -6.03 -4.87 18.24
N ILE A 108 -5.25 -4.72 17.17
CA ILE A 108 -5.67 -3.97 15.97
C ILE A 108 -6.90 -4.62 15.34
N GLN A 109 -6.87 -5.94 15.14
CA GLN A 109 -8.00 -6.69 14.56
C GLN A 109 -9.29 -6.50 15.36
N ASN A 110 -9.22 -6.60 16.69
CA ASN A 110 -10.40 -6.42 17.55
C ASN A 110 -10.92 -4.98 17.52
N ARG A 111 -10.01 -3.98 17.52
CA ARG A 111 -10.38 -2.56 17.55
C ARG A 111 -11.00 -2.09 16.24
N PHE A 112 -10.53 -2.62 15.11
CA PHE A 112 -10.98 -2.25 13.77
C PHE A 112 -11.89 -3.31 13.13
N PHE A 113 -12.43 -4.22 13.94
CA PHE A 113 -13.37 -5.23 13.49
C PHE A 113 -14.62 -4.58 12.88
N GLY A 114 -15.02 -5.03 11.69
CA GLY A 114 -16.15 -4.47 10.96
C GLY A 114 -15.87 -3.14 10.25
N SER A 115 -14.68 -2.57 10.37
CA SER A 115 -14.24 -1.44 9.54
C SER A 115 -13.87 -1.90 8.12
N ASN A 116 -13.57 -0.95 7.24
CA ASN A 116 -13.04 -1.21 5.90
C ASN A 116 -11.53 -1.52 5.88
N LEU A 117 -10.86 -1.57 7.04
CA LEU A 117 -9.44 -1.88 7.16
C LEU A 117 -9.16 -3.36 6.86
N LYS A 118 -8.28 -3.62 5.89
CA LYS A 118 -7.75 -4.96 5.59
C LYS A 118 -6.31 -5.04 6.09
N ILE A 119 -5.93 -6.11 6.78
CA ILE A 119 -4.57 -6.24 7.35
C ILE A 119 -3.78 -7.27 6.55
N LEU A 120 -2.56 -6.90 6.16
CA LEU A 120 -1.60 -7.76 5.47
C LEU A 120 -0.33 -7.83 6.31
N THR A 121 0.02 -9.02 6.77
CA THR A 121 1.31 -9.25 7.41
C THR A 121 2.39 -9.45 6.36
N VAL A 122 3.53 -8.80 6.54
CA VAL A 122 4.65 -8.85 5.60
C VAL A 122 5.95 -9.13 6.36
N ARG A 123 6.84 -9.91 5.74
CA ARG A 123 8.11 -10.37 6.37
C ARG A 123 9.36 -9.73 5.77
N ASN A 124 9.24 -9.15 4.58
CA ASN A 124 10.31 -8.43 3.90
C ASN A 124 9.73 -7.38 2.96
N TYR A 125 10.53 -6.38 2.60
CA TYR A 125 10.09 -5.25 1.78
C TYR A 125 9.79 -5.62 0.32
N ALA A 126 10.43 -6.66 -0.22
CA ALA A 126 10.21 -7.09 -1.59
C ALA A 126 8.81 -7.71 -1.76
N GLU A 127 8.44 -8.64 -0.88
CA GLU A 127 7.10 -9.24 -0.85
C GLU A 127 6.03 -8.21 -0.48
N MET A 128 6.35 -7.25 0.41
CA MET A 128 5.46 -6.13 0.70
C MET A 128 5.13 -5.32 -0.56
N VAL A 129 6.14 -4.83 -1.28
CA VAL A 129 5.95 -4.03 -2.50
C VAL A 129 5.24 -4.84 -3.57
N LYS A 130 5.62 -6.10 -3.77
CA LYS A 130 4.97 -7.01 -4.73
C LYS A 130 3.48 -7.22 -4.39
N GLY A 131 3.14 -7.45 -3.12
CA GLY A 131 1.76 -7.58 -2.66
C GLY A 131 0.95 -6.30 -2.88
N MET A 132 1.51 -5.14 -2.54
CA MET A 132 0.89 -3.84 -2.81
C MET A 132 0.58 -3.67 -4.30
N LEU A 133 1.57 -3.89 -5.17
CA LEU A 133 1.41 -3.72 -6.61
C LEU A 133 0.41 -4.71 -7.21
N MET A 134 0.36 -5.95 -6.71
CA MET A 134 -0.64 -6.94 -7.12
C MET A 134 -2.06 -6.46 -6.80
N ILE A 135 -2.29 -5.97 -5.57
CA ILE A 135 -3.58 -5.43 -5.15
C ILE A 135 -3.93 -4.18 -5.96
N VAL A 136 -2.98 -3.26 -6.12
CA VAL A 136 -3.17 -2.03 -6.91
C VAL A 136 -3.52 -2.38 -8.35
N LYS A 137 -2.84 -3.34 -8.96
CA LYS A 137 -3.12 -3.78 -10.33
C LYS A 137 -4.50 -4.43 -10.45
N ALA A 138 -4.90 -5.25 -9.48
CA ALA A 138 -6.21 -5.90 -9.47
C ALA A 138 -7.38 -4.94 -9.18
N THR A 139 -7.12 -3.86 -8.43
CA THR A 139 -8.12 -2.84 -8.05
C THR A 139 -8.14 -1.64 -8.98
N SER A 140 -7.08 -1.43 -9.76
CA SER A 140 -7.10 -0.52 -10.90
C SER A 140 -8.14 -1.05 -11.86
N LYS A 141 -9.12 -0.22 -12.26
CA LYS A 141 -10.13 -0.62 -13.24
C LYS A 141 -9.43 -1.32 -14.41
N PRO A 142 -9.88 -2.50 -14.88
CA PRO A 142 -9.51 -2.91 -16.21
C PRO A 142 -9.92 -1.75 -17.12
N HIS A 143 -9.07 -1.41 -18.07
CA HIS A 143 -9.30 -0.42 -19.11
C HIS A 143 -10.77 -0.41 -19.60
N MET A 144 -11.63 0.34 -18.90
CA MET A 144 -13.08 0.44 -19.16
C MET A 144 -13.35 1.47 -20.27
N ASP A 145 -12.29 2.01 -20.86
CA ASP A 145 -12.36 2.99 -21.94
C ASP A 145 -12.24 2.37 -23.34
N SER A 146 -11.81 1.11 -23.50
CA SER A 146 -11.84 0.48 -24.83
C SER A 146 -13.25 0.04 -25.28
N ILE A 147 -14.26 0.11 -24.40
CA ILE A 147 -15.64 -0.28 -24.73
C ILE A 147 -16.54 0.96 -24.95
N ARG A 148 -16.14 2.17 -24.54
CA ARG A 148 -16.94 3.39 -24.80
C ARG A 148 -16.63 4.08 -26.12
N ASP A 149 -15.45 3.88 -26.70
CA ASP A 149 -15.06 4.54 -27.96
C ASP A 149 -15.53 3.82 -29.24
N ARG A 150 -16.21 2.67 -29.13
CA ARG A 150 -16.74 1.96 -30.31
C ARG A 150 -18.22 2.25 -30.63
N ASN A 151 -18.90 3.03 -29.79
CA ASN A 151 -20.31 3.39 -29.96
C ASN A 151 -20.54 4.89 -30.23
N ALA A 152 -19.47 5.67 -30.50
CA ALA A 152 -19.55 7.10 -30.80
C ALA A 152 -19.17 7.46 -32.25
N SER A 153 -18.94 6.48 -33.11
CA SER A 153 -18.83 6.64 -34.56
C SER A 153 -20.05 6.01 -35.23
N GLY A 154 -21.19 6.67 -35.04
CA GLY A 154 -22.37 6.55 -35.89
C GLY A 154 -22.44 7.74 -36.83
#